data_AF-A0A1W1DKQ4-F1
#
_entry.id   AF-A0A1W1DKQ4-F1
#
_cell.length_a   1.000
_cell.length_b   1.000
_cell.length_c   1.000
_cell.angle_alpha   90.00
_cell.angle_beta   90.00
_cell.angle_gamma   90.00
#
_symmetry.space_group_name_H-M   'P 1'
#
loop_
_entity.id
_entity.type
_entity.pdbx_description
1 polymer ?
#
loop_
_entity_poly.entity_id
_entity_poly.type
_entity_poly.pdbx_seq_one_letter_code
_entity_poly.pdbx_strand_id
1 'polypeptide(L)'
;MGLDPDTARKYHDETMPKQAAKTSHFCSMCGPKFCSMKITQEIKTMDKAEIAKINAIQVEMDQKSVEFLANDSEIYMKEGA
;
A
#
# COMPACT_ATOMS: atom_id res chain seq x y z
N MET A 1 26.89 -5.35 -0.33
CA MET A 1 26.71 -6.70 -0.90
C MET A 1 26.63 -7.68 0.25
N GLY A 2 25.80 -8.72 0.18
CA GLY A 2 25.70 -9.72 1.24
C GLY A 2 27.05 -10.44 1.46
N LEU A 3 27.24 -11.01 2.65
CA LEU A 3 28.47 -11.74 2.98
C LEU A 3 28.68 -12.95 2.06
N ASP A 4 27.58 -13.62 1.70
CA ASP A 4 27.52 -14.68 0.69
C ASP A 4 26.46 -14.34 -0.37
N PRO A 5 26.87 -13.69 -1.48
CA PRO A 5 25.97 -13.31 -2.57
C PRO A 5 25.37 -14.50 -3.32
N ASP A 6 25.98 -15.67 -3.28
CA ASP A 6 25.51 -16.85 -4.02
C ASP A 6 24.32 -17.48 -3.30
N THR A 7 24.45 -17.68 -1.98
CA THR A 7 23.35 -18.18 -1.16
C THR A 7 22.17 -17.22 -1.16
N ALA A 8 22.41 -15.91 -1.07
CA ALA A 8 21.35 -14.90 -1.12
C ALA A 8 20.55 -14.96 -2.44
N ARG A 9 21.25 -15.13 -3.58
CA ARG A 9 20.60 -15.28 -4.89
C ARG A 9 19.82 -16.58 -5.00
N LYS A 10 20.35 -17.68 -4.47
CA LYS A 10 19.67 -18.98 -4.47
C LYS A 10 18.31 -18.91 -3.78
N TYR A 11 18.25 -18.38 -2.56
CA TYR A 11 16.97 -18.27 -1.82
C TYR A 11 15.97 -17.30 -2.47
N HIS A 12 16.43 -16.22 -3.08
CA HIS A 12 15.56 -15.35 -3.87
C HIS A 12 14.93 -16.11 -5.07
N ASP A 13 15.73 -16.93 -5.75
CA ASP A 13 15.35 -17.58 -7.00
C ASP A 13 14.50 -18.83 -6.84
N GLU A 14 14.52 -19.45 -5.65
CA GLU A 14 13.68 -20.62 -5.31
C GLU A 14 12.19 -20.37 -5.56
N THR A 15 11.73 -19.14 -5.30
CA THR A 15 10.31 -18.74 -5.50
C THR A 15 10.12 -17.78 -6.67
N MET A 16 11.20 -17.17 -7.17
CA MET A 16 11.16 -16.19 -8.27
C MET A 16 12.30 -16.40 -9.28
N PRO A 17 12.28 -17.49 -10.06
CA PRO A 17 13.40 -17.86 -10.94
C PRO A 17 13.50 -17.00 -12.21
N LYS A 18 12.41 -16.30 -12.59
CA LYS A 18 12.36 -15.52 -13.83
C LYS A 18 13.36 -14.37 -13.81
N GLN A 19 14.01 -14.10 -14.93
CA GLN A 19 14.97 -12.99 -15.04
C GLN A 19 14.35 -11.63 -14.69
N ALA A 20 13.07 -11.42 -15.01
CA ALA A 20 12.33 -10.22 -14.65
C ALA A 20 12.26 -9.96 -13.13
N ALA A 21 12.35 -11.01 -12.30
CA ALA A 21 12.34 -10.85 -10.84
C ALA A 21 13.60 -10.15 -10.32
N LYS A 22 14.74 -10.28 -11.02
CA LYS A 22 16.01 -9.64 -10.63
C LYS A 22 15.99 -8.11 -10.75
N THR A 23 15.07 -7.59 -11.56
CA THR A 23 14.86 -6.15 -11.78
C THR A 23 13.52 -5.68 -11.23
N SER A 24 12.73 -6.57 -10.62
CA SER A 24 11.42 -6.23 -10.08
C SER A 24 11.57 -5.45 -8.77
N HIS A 25 10.72 -4.45 -8.58
CA HIS A 25 10.67 -3.66 -7.34
C HIS A 25 9.89 -4.37 -6.20
N PHE A 26 10.04 -5.69 -6.07
CA PHE A 26 9.46 -6.47 -4.97
C PHE A 26 10.21 -7.80 -4.79
N CYS A 27 10.14 -8.35 -3.58
CA CYS A 27 10.59 -9.71 -3.28
C CYS A 27 9.39 -10.67 -3.11
N SER A 28 9.67 -11.97 -3.02
CA SER A 28 8.67 -13.03 -2.85
C SER A 28 7.87 -12.93 -1.56
N MET A 29 8.39 -12.24 -0.55
CA MET A 29 7.74 -12.12 0.76
C MET A 29 6.47 -11.27 0.74
N CYS A 30 6.49 -10.14 0.03
CA CYS A 30 5.37 -9.18 0.02
C CYS A 30 4.67 -9.07 -1.34
N GLY A 31 5.31 -9.55 -2.40
CA GLY A 31 4.77 -9.48 -3.75
C GLY A 31 4.61 -8.05 -4.28
N PRO A 32 4.05 -7.91 -5.50
CA PRO A 32 4.05 -6.64 -6.22
C PRO A 32 3.12 -5.56 -5.63
N LYS A 33 2.08 -5.97 -4.90
CA LYS A 33 1.08 -5.04 -4.34
C LYS A 33 1.44 -4.52 -2.95
N PHE A 34 2.20 -5.28 -2.16
CA PHE A 34 2.40 -4.98 -0.74
C PHE A 34 3.88 -4.78 -0.37
N CYS A 35 4.77 -4.60 -1.35
CA CYS A 35 6.17 -4.30 -1.07
C CYS A 35 6.31 -2.91 -0.42
N SER A 36 6.64 -2.87 0.88
CA SER A 36 6.77 -1.64 1.67
C SER A 36 7.77 -0.64 1.08
N MET A 37 8.89 -1.13 0.53
CA MET A 37 9.89 -0.27 -0.11
C MET A 37 9.35 0.42 -1.36
N LYS A 38 8.63 -0.32 -2.22
CA LYS A 38 7.99 0.22 -3.43
C LYS A 38 6.92 1.25 -3.09
N ILE A 39 6.04 0.92 -2.14
CA ILE A 39 4.99 1.83 -1.66
C ILE A 39 5.62 3.12 -1.10
N THR A 40 6.68 3.00 -0.31
CA THR A 40 7.39 4.17 0.23
C THR A 40 7.98 5.03 -0.88
N GLN A 41 8.55 4.41 -1.91
CA GLN A 41 9.12 5.12 -3.05
C GLN A 41 8.02 5.86 -3.83
N GLU A 42 6.91 5.19 -4.11
CA GLU A 42 5.73 5.79 -4.78
C GLU A 42 5.22 7.01 -4.01
N ILE A 43 5.05 6.90 -2.68
CA ILE A 43 4.62 8.03 -1.82
C ILE A 43 5.62 9.19 -1.89
N LYS A 44 6.92 8.91 -1.84
CA LYS A 44 7.96 9.96 -1.90
C LYS A 44 7.99 10.67 -3.25
N THR A 45 7.54 10.02 -4.32
CA THR A 45 7.50 10.57 -5.68
C THR A 45 6.16 11.18 -6.05
N MET A 46 5.16 11.14 -5.16
CA MET A 46 3.84 11.74 -5.42
C MET A 46 3.98 13.24 -5.65
N ASP A 47 3.22 13.76 -6.62
CA ASP A 47 3.18 15.18 -6.87
C ASP A 47 2.25 15.92 -5.90
N LYS A 48 2.31 17.26 -5.92
CA LYS A 48 1.48 18.10 -5.04
C LYS A 48 -0.03 17.91 -5.29
N ALA A 49 -0.44 17.61 -6.52
CA ALA A 49 -1.84 17.42 -6.87
C ALA A 49 -2.36 16.08 -6.36
N GLU A 50 -1.57 15.02 -6.42
CA GLU A 50 -1.86 13.71 -5.84
C GLU A 50 -1.97 13.78 -4.33
N ILE A 51 -1.01 14.45 -3.66
CA ILE A 51 -1.06 14.68 -2.21
C ILE A 51 -2.30 15.50 -1.83
N ALA A 52 -2.63 16.54 -2.59
CA ALA A 52 -3.83 17.34 -2.36
C ALA A 52 -5.12 16.52 -2.48
N LYS A 53 -5.21 15.60 -3.46
CA LYS A 53 -6.35 14.68 -3.60
C LYS A 53 -6.49 13.75 -2.39
N ILE A 54 -5.37 13.17 -1.91
CA ILE A 54 -5.39 12.30 -0.72
C ILE A 54 -5.87 13.07 0.50
N ASN A 55 -5.37 14.29 0.71
CA ASN A 55 -5.80 15.13 1.82
C ASN A 55 -7.28 15.52 1.73
N ALA A 56 -7.79 15.79 0.53
CA ALA A 56 -9.21 16.08 0.32
C ALA A 56 -10.09 14.88 0.71
N ILE A 57 -9.70 13.66 0.30
CA ILE A 57 -10.38 12.42 0.70
C ILE A 57 -10.35 12.26 2.22
N GLN A 58 -9.21 12.54 2.88
CA GLN A 58 -9.12 12.43 4.33
C GLN A 58 -10.10 13.37 5.05
N VAL A 59 -10.25 14.61 4.58
CA VAL A 59 -11.21 15.57 5.14
C VAL A 59 -12.65 15.06 5.01
N GLU A 60 -13.01 14.51 3.85
CA GLU A 60 -14.34 13.92 3.64
C GLU A 60 -14.56 12.66 4.52
N MET A 61 -13.54 11.81 4.66
CA MET A 61 -13.58 10.64 5.54
C MET A 61 -13.76 11.05 7.01
N ASP A 62 -13.11 12.12 7.46
CA ASP A 62 -13.26 12.64 8.82
C ASP A 62 -14.70 13.13 9.05
N GLN A 63 -15.30 13.81 8.06
CA GLN A 63 -16.71 14.22 8.12
C GLN A 63 -17.65 13.01 8.19
N LYS A 64 -17.43 12.00 7.34
CA LYS A 64 -18.21 10.76 7.35
C LYS A 64 -18.06 9.98 8.64
N SER A 65 -16.88 10.01 9.26
CA SER A 65 -16.65 9.43 10.59
C SER A 65 -17.50 10.13 11.66
N VAL A 66 -17.56 11.47 11.64
CA VAL A 66 -18.42 12.24 12.55
C VAL A 66 -19.90 11.93 12.31
N GLU A 67 -20.36 11.89 11.05
CA GLU A 67 -21.73 11.51 10.70
C GLU A 67 -22.07 10.08 11.17
N PHE A 68 -21.14 9.15 11.05
CA PHE A 68 -21.33 7.76 11.50
C PHE A 68 -21.47 7.69 13.03
N LEU A 69 -20.61 8.37 13.77
CA LEU A 69 -20.69 8.45 15.23
C LEU A 69 -21.97 9.14 15.71
N ALA A 70 -22.44 10.16 14.98
CA ALA A 70 -23.71 10.85 15.27
C ALA A 70 -24.94 9.96 15.01
N ASN A 71 -24.83 8.98 14.13
CA ASN A 71 -25.88 7.98 13.83
C ASN A 71 -25.66 6.67 14.61
N ASP A 72 -25.24 6.77 15.87
CA ASP A 72 -25.01 5.64 16.78
C ASP A 72 -24.09 4.53 16.24
N SER A 73 -23.22 4.87 15.29
CA SER A 73 -22.33 3.89 14.61
C SER A 73 -23.10 2.76 13.91
N GLU A 74 -24.34 3.02 13.45
CA GLU A 74 -25.12 2.05 12.68
C GLU A 74 -24.68 2.04 11.20
N ILE A 75 -24.41 0.84 10.66
CA ILE A 75 -24.04 0.66 9.24
C ILE A 75 -25.28 0.81 8.34
N TYR A 76 -26.44 0.41 8.83
CA TYR A 76 -27.71 0.50 8.13
C TYR A 76 -28.53 1.62 8.72
N MET A 77 -28.72 2.70 7.96
CA MET A 77 -29.63 3.78 8.36
C MET A 77 -31.06 3.22 8.37
N LYS A 78 -31.80 3.43 9.46
CA LYS A 78 -33.21 3.05 9.54
C LYS A 78 -33.97 3.76 8.41
N GLU A 79 -34.70 3.01 7.59
CA GLU A 79 -35.49 3.58 6.50
C GLU A 79 -36.49 4.62 7.04
N GLY A 80 -36.31 5.88 6.64
CA GLY A 80 -37.27 6.97 6.84
C GLY A 80 -37.12 7.76 8.14
N ALA A 81 -36.41 8.88 8.06
CA ALA A 81 -36.64 10.08 8.87
C ALA A 81 -36.67 11.30 7.95
#